data_AF-A0A3M2M0P1-F1
#
_entry.id   AF-A0A3M2M0P1-F1
#
_cell.length_a   1.000
_cell.length_b   1.000
_cell.length_c   1.000
_cell.angle_alpha   90.00
_cell.angle_beta   90.00
_cell.angle_gamma   90.00
#
_symmetry.space_group_name_H-M   'P 1'
#
loop_
_entity.id
_entity.type
_entity.pdbx_description
1 polymer ?
#
loop_
_entity_poly.entity_id
_entity_poly.type
_entity_poly.pdbx_seq_one_letter_code
_entity_poly.pdbx_strand_id
1 'polypeptide(L)'
;MELHTLWFVVIAVLWVGYFFLEGFDFGIGVLTGTLARDRAERRVLINTIGPVWDGNEVWLLTAGGATFAAFPDWYATLFSGFYLPLLLILVCLIVRGVAFEYRAKRPEERWQRGWEHAIFVSSLVVSVLWGVAFANIVRGVPIDAEGEFVGDVGDLLSPHALVGGAVSLALFTLHGALFAALKTVGDIRARARRLAGRLGLVGGALTVGWLGWTLAEADTWRGAPALVVAVLALVGALAANARGREGWAFLSSGVLVVAVVALWFLTLFPDVMPSSLDPAWSLTAAETASSPYTLRIMTWCAVLATPLVLLYQGWTYWVFRKRIGTQHLAPAAHGAGAEPAGAGAEPAGAGTGSPA
;
A
#
# COMPACT_ATOMS: atom_id res chain seq x y z
N MET A 1 -2.30 12.56 -29.57
CA MET A 1 -2.86 12.40 -28.21
C MET A 1 -2.81 13.78 -27.58
N GLU A 2 -3.95 14.29 -27.12
CA GLU A 2 -4.00 15.58 -26.44
C GLU A 2 -3.20 15.52 -25.12
N LEU A 3 -2.63 16.66 -24.69
CA LEU A 3 -1.79 16.69 -23.49
C LEU A 3 -2.56 16.31 -22.22
N HIS A 4 -3.84 16.67 -22.11
CA HIS A 4 -4.68 16.28 -20.99
C HIS A 4 -4.92 14.75 -20.99
N THR A 5 -5.13 14.12 -22.16
CA THR A 5 -5.25 12.66 -22.23
C THR A 5 -3.95 11.97 -21.81
N LEU A 6 -2.80 12.49 -22.24
CA LEU A 6 -1.50 11.97 -21.81
C LEU A 6 -1.36 12.06 -20.29
N TRP A 7 -1.69 13.21 -19.69
CA TRP A 7 -1.55 13.42 -18.25
C TRP A 7 -2.55 12.60 -17.42
N PHE A 8 -3.75 12.36 -17.92
CA PHE A 8 -4.69 11.42 -17.32
C PHE A 8 -4.09 10.01 -17.25
N VAL A 9 -3.48 9.54 -18.35
CA VAL A 9 -2.77 8.24 -18.39
C VAL A 9 -1.57 8.23 -17.46
N VAL A 10 -0.78 9.31 -17.39
CA VAL A 10 0.35 9.42 -16.46
C VAL A 10 -0.11 9.31 -15.01
N ILE A 11 -1.21 9.97 -14.63
CA ILE A 11 -1.77 9.85 -13.27
C ILE A 11 -2.25 8.43 -13.00
N ALA A 12 -2.91 7.77 -13.96
CA ALA A 12 -3.29 6.36 -13.85
C ALA A 12 -2.05 5.48 -13.58
N VAL A 13 -0.95 5.72 -14.31
CA VAL A 13 0.32 4.98 -14.11
C VAL A 13 0.93 5.25 -12.73
N LEU A 14 0.86 6.48 -12.22
CA LEU A 14 1.34 6.82 -10.87
C LEU A 14 0.54 6.08 -9.79
N TRP A 15 -0.80 6.04 -9.92
CA TRP A 15 -1.66 5.26 -9.02
C TRP A 15 -1.45 3.76 -9.14
N VAL A 16 -1.23 3.24 -10.35
CA VAL A 16 -0.84 1.85 -10.58
C VAL A 16 0.47 1.55 -9.85
N GLY A 17 1.48 2.40 -9.99
CA GLY A 17 2.78 2.23 -9.33
C GLY A 17 2.63 2.26 -7.80
N TYR A 18 1.86 3.20 -7.27
CA TYR A 18 1.54 3.27 -5.84
C TYR A 18 0.87 1.99 -5.37
N PHE A 19 -0.26 1.58 -5.94
CA PHE A 19 -0.98 0.40 -5.44
C PHE A 19 -0.24 -0.92 -5.68
N PHE A 20 0.60 -1.00 -6.71
CA PHE A 20 1.48 -2.14 -6.91
C PHE A 20 2.54 -2.21 -5.79
N LEU A 21 3.24 -1.10 -5.52
CA LEU A 21 4.35 -1.08 -4.59
C LEU A 21 3.89 -1.04 -3.13
N GLU A 22 3.01 -0.10 -2.78
CA GLU A 22 2.47 0.02 -1.44
C GLU A 22 1.41 -1.03 -1.11
N GLY A 23 0.74 -1.61 -2.12
CA GLY A 23 -0.25 -2.66 -1.88
C GLY A 23 0.33 -3.87 -1.14
N PHE A 24 1.57 -4.28 -1.46
CA PHE A 24 2.20 -5.36 -0.69
C PHE A 24 2.75 -4.89 0.66
N ASP A 25 3.12 -3.62 0.83
CA ASP A 25 3.56 -3.06 2.11
C ASP A 25 2.40 -3.02 3.11
N PHE A 26 1.23 -2.54 2.67
CA PHE A 26 -0.01 -2.65 3.44
C PHE A 26 -0.34 -4.10 3.77
N GLY A 27 -0.25 -4.99 2.77
CA GLY A 27 -0.46 -6.42 2.97
C GLY A 27 0.47 -7.01 4.02
N ILE A 28 1.77 -6.69 3.98
CA ILE A 28 2.75 -7.12 4.99
C ILE A 28 2.40 -6.56 6.36
N GLY A 29 1.99 -5.29 6.44
CA GLY A 29 1.50 -4.67 7.68
C GLY A 29 0.33 -5.44 8.31
N VAL A 30 -0.67 -5.83 7.51
CA VAL A 30 -1.80 -6.68 7.96
C VAL A 30 -1.32 -8.07 8.40
N LEU A 31 -0.36 -8.65 7.68
CA LEU A 31 0.21 -9.98 7.99
C LEU A 31 1.02 -10.02 9.29
N THR A 32 1.49 -8.86 9.80
CA THR A 32 2.11 -8.81 11.15
C THR A 32 1.14 -9.24 12.25
N GLY A 33 -0.17 -8.98 12.08
CA GLY A 33 -1.21 -9.40 13.02
C GLY A 33 -1.79 -10.78 12.70
N THR A 34 -1.90 -11.15 11.42
CA THR A 34 -2.68 -12.32 10.98
C THR A 34 -1.85 -13.56 10.59
N LEU A 35 -0.56 -13.41 10.27
CA LEU A 35 0.31 -14.50 9.81
C LEU A 35 1.45 -14.84 10.78
N ALA A 36 2.03 -13.82 11.41
CA ALA A 36 3.14 -13.99 12.34
C ALA A 36 2.67 -14.58 13.68
N ARG A 37 3.38 -15.59 14.17
CA ARG A 37 3.08 -16.29 15.43
C ARG A 37 3.72 -15.62 16.64
N ASP A 38 4.88 -15.01 16.43
CA ASP A 38 5.68 -14.40 17.48
C ASP A 38 6.33 -13.09 17.00
N ARG A 39 7.03 -12.41 17.91
CA ARG A 39 7.72 -11.15 17.60
C ARG A 39 8.87 -11.31 16.62
N ALA A 40 9.56 -12.45 16.62
CA ALA A 40 10.65 -12.69 15.68
C ALA A 40 10.11 -12.76 14.25
N GLU A 41 9.02 -13.48 14.03
CA GLU A 41 8.37 -13.55 12.72
C GLU A 41 7.78 -12.19 12.29
N ARG A 42 7.18 -11.41 13.21
CA ARG A 42 6.74 -10.02 12.92
C ARG A 42 7.90 -9.16 12.45
N ARG A 43 9.04 -9.25 13.14
CA ARG A 43 10.25 -8.52 12.77
C ARG A 43 10.77 -8.95 11.40
N VAL A 44 10.72 -10.24 11.07
CA VAL A 44 11.07 -10.72 9.72
C VAL A 44 10.18 -10.09 8.67
N LEU A 45 8.85 -10.12 8.86
CA LEU A 45 7.91 -9.52 7.92
C LEU A 45 8.19 -8.02 7.71
N ILE A 46 8.31 -7.25 8.79
CA ILE A 46 8.60 -5.81 8.71
C ILE A 46 9.94 -5.55 8.01
N ASN A 47 10.97 -6.35 8.30
CA ASN A 47 12.28 -6.20 7.66
C ASN A 47 12.27 -6.55 6.16
N THR A 48 11.24 -7.25 5.64
CA THR A 48 11.14 -7.49 4.20
C THR A 48 10.81 -6.23 3.40
N ILE A 49 10.14 -5.25 4.03
CA ILE A 49 9.70 -3.99 3.42
C ILE A 49 10.51 -2.78 3.92
N GLY A 50 11.20 -2.90 5.05
CA GLY A 50 12.00 -1.84 5.67
C GLY A 50 12.92 -1.04 4.72
N PRO A 51 13.62 -1.66 3.75
CA PRO A 51 14.48 -0.92 2.84
C PRO A 51 13.78 -0.19 1.68
N VAL A 52 12.47 -0.40 1.48
CA VAL A 52 11.76 0.06 0.27
C VAL A 52 10.48 0.84 0.53
N TRP A 53 9.85 0.70 1.70
CA TRP A 53 8.54 1.30 2.00
C TRP A 53 8.51 2.83 1.81
N ASP A 54 9.54 3.54 2.30
CA ASP A 54 9.60 5.00 2.19
C ASP A 54 9.63 5.45 0.72
N GLY A 55 10.41 4.76 -0.13
CA GLY A 55 10.42 5.01 -1.57
C GLY A 55 9.12 4.63 -2.28
N ASN A 56 8.39 3.65 -1.77
CA ASN A 56 7.08 3.25 -2.30
C ASN A 56 6.01 4.32 -1.99
N GLU A 57 6.03 4.93 -0.79
CA GLU A 57 5.12 6.03 -0.42
C GLU A 57 5.27 7.27 -1.31
N VAL A 58 6.47 7.54 -1.85
CA VAL A 58 6.70 8.68 -2.76
C VAL A 58 5.80 8.64 -4.01
N TRP A 59 5.36 7.45 -4.43
CA TRP A 59 4.41 7.32 -5.54
C TRP A 59 3.07 7.98 -5.26
N LEU A 60 2.58 7.93 -4.00
CA LEU A 60 1.37 8.65 -3.59
C LEU A 60 1.57 10.16 -3.67
N LEU A 61 2.70 10.64 -3.12
CA LEU A 61 3.02 12.07 -3.16
C LEU A 61 3.11 12.57 -4.59
N THR A 62 3.72 11.79 -5.48
CA THR A 62 3.83 12.11 -6.90
C THR A 62 2.48 12.03 -7.60
N ALA A 63 1.63 11.04 -7.31
CA ALA A 63 0.28 10.95 -7.86
C ALA A 63 -0.57 12.16 -7.45
N GLY A 64 -0.57 12.52 -6.17
CA GLY A 64 -1.29 13.70 -5.65
C GLY A 64 -0.74 15.01 -6.23
N GLY A 65 0.58 15.19 -6.22
CA GLY A 65 1.23 16.39 -6.76
C GLY A 65 1.08 16.55 -8.27
N ALA A 66 1.13 15.44 -9.03
CA ALA A 66 0.86 15.44 -10.46
C ALA A 66 -0.61 15.76 -10.76
N THR A 67 -1.55 15.26 -9.95
CA THR A 67 -2.96 15.61 -10.07
C THR A 67 -3.18 17.09 -9.81
N PHE A 68 -2.60 17.65 -8.73
CA PHE A 68 -2.65 19.09 -8.45
C PHE A 68 -2.10 19.92 -9.62
N ALA A 69 -0.96 19.53 -10.19
CA ALA A 69 -0.30 20.31 -11.22
C ALA A 69 -0.96 20.16 -12.61
N ALA A 70 -1.49 18.98 -12.95
CA ALA A 70 -2.09 18.71 -14.25
C ALA A 70 -3.61 18.98 -14.29
N PHE A 71 -4.32 18.74 -13.18
CA PHE A 71 -5.77 18.87 -13.06
C PHE A 71 -6.17 19.51 -11.71
N PRO A 72 -5.97 20.83 -11.53
CA PRO A 72 -6.20 21.50 -10.25
C PRO A 72 -7.64 21.36 -9.72
N ASP A 73 -8.66 21.43 -10.59
CA ASP A 73 -10.05 21.35 -10.15
C ASP A 73 -10.44 19.93 -9.74
N TRP A 74 -9.87 18.91 -10.41
CA TRP A 74 -9.96 17.52 -9.96
C TRP A 74 -9.33 17.36 -8.57
N TYR A 75 -8.13 17.90 -8.38
CA TYR A 75 -7.46 17.87 -7.09
C TYR A 75 -8.28 18.55 -5.99
N ALA A 76 -8.82 19.75 -6.26
CA ALA A 76 -9.61 20.51 -5.30
C ALA A 76 -10.84 19.71 -4.85
N THR A 77 -11.66 19.27 -5.80
CA THR A 77 -12.88 18.51 -5.55
C THR A 77 -12.62 17.20 -4.82
N LEU A 78 -11.56 16.47 -5.20
CA LEU A 78 -11.17 15.21 -4.57
C LEU A 78 -10.80 15.43 -3.10
N PHE A 79 -9.96 16.43 -2.80
CA PHE A 79 -9.47 16.66 -1.44
C PHE A 79 -10.50 17.35 -0.53
N SER A 80 -11.38 18.19 -1.08
CA SER A 80 -12.48 18.79 -0.33
C SER A 80 -13.59 17.76 -0.04
N GLY A 81 -14.03 17.01 -1.05
CA GLY A 81 -15.12 16.04 -0.93
C GLY A 81 -14.76 14.81 -0.09
N PHE A 82 -13.52 14.30 -0.22
CA PHE A 82 -13.03 13.16 0.56
C PHE A 82 -12.20 13.60 1.77
N TYR A 83 -12.43 14.80 2.32
CA TYR A 83 -11.63 15.39 3.39
C TYR A 83 -11.42 14.43 4.58
N LEU A 84 -12.50 13.89 5.15
CA LEU A 84 -12.40 13.00 6.33
C LEU A 84 -11.69 11.68 6.01
N PRO A 85 -12.05 10.93 4.95
CA PRO A 85 -11.30 9.74 4.55
C PRO A 85 -9.81 10.00 4.27
N LEU A 86 -9.48 11.07 3.53
CA LEU A 86 -8.10 11.39 3.17
C LEU A 86 -7.28 11.86 4.38
N LEU A 87 -7.89 12.62 5.30
CA LEU A 87 -7.27 12.97 6.57
C LEU A 87 -6.96 11.72 7.40
N LEU A 88 -7.89 10.77 7.47
CA LEU A 88 -7.67 9.52 8.19
C LEU A 88 -6.57 8.68 7.54
N ILE A 89 -6.53 8.60 6.20
CA ILE A 89 -5.42 7.97 5.46
C ILE A 89 -4.09 8.64 5.85
N LEU A 90 -4.01 9.97 5.78
CA LEU A 90 -2.81 10.73 6.11
C LEU A 90 -2.33 10.44 7.54
N VAL A 91 -3.23 10.50 8.53
CA VAL A 91 -2.90 10.21 9.93
C VAL A 91 -2.39 8.77 10.08
N CYS A 92 -3.04 7.79 9.43
CA CYS A 92 -2.59 6.41 9.46
C CYS A 92 -1.21 6.24 8.81
N LEU A 93 -0.92 6.90 7.69
CA LEU A 93 0.39 6.85 7.04
C LEU A 93 1.49 7.47 7.93
N ILE A 94 1.22 8.62 8.56
CA ILE A 94 2.15 9.22 9.54
C ILE A 94 2.44 8.23 10.68
N VAL A 95 1.39 7.67 11.28
CA VAL A 95 1.54 6.69 12.37
C VAL A 95 2.33 5.47 11.90
N ARG A 96 2.11 4.99 10.68
CA ARG A 96 2.82 3.86 10.09
C ARG A 96 4.32 4.14 9.93
N GLY A 97 4.68 5.28 9.34
CA GLY A 97 6.07 5.68 9.16
C GLY A 97 6.80 5.82 10.50
N VAL A 98 6.17 6.50 11.47
CA VAL A 98 6.71 6.59 12.84
C VAL A 98 6.86 5.20 13.46
N ALA A 99 5.89 4.29 13.26
CA ALA A 99 5.95 2.95 13.82
C ALA A 99 7.11 2.11 13.27
N PHE A 100 7.46 2.24 11.99
CA PHE A 100 8.62 1.55 11.42
C PHE A 100 9.92 2.02 12.07
N GLU A 101 10.09 3.33 12.23
CA GLU A 101 11.32 3.93 12.77
C GLU A 101 11.44 3.78 14.30
N TYR A 102 10.34 3.99 15.04
CA TYR A 102 10.37 4.13 16.49
C TYR A 102 10.33 2.78 17.21
N ARG A 103 9.75 1.74 16.59
CA ARG A 103 9.66 0.40 17.17
C ARG A 103 11.01 -0.12 17.67
N ALA A 104 12.08 0.08 16.90
CA ALA A 104 13.41 -0.44 17.22
C ALA A 104 14.22 0.44 18.19
N LYS A 105 13.74 1.65 18.52
CA LYS A 105 14.46 2.59 19.40
C LYS A 105 14.45 2.17 20.87
N ARG A 106 13.54 1.29 21.26
CA ARG A 106 13.30 0.90 22.65
C ARG A 106 13.09 -0.62 22.79
N PRO A 107 13.81 -1.30 23.69
CA PRO A 107 13.77 -2.76 23.82
C PRO A 107 12.52 -3.26 24.56
N GLU A 108 11.79 -2.40 25.27
CA GLU A 108 10.67 -2.79 26.12
C GLU A 108 9.54 -3.44 25.31
N GLU A 109 9.00 -4.55 25.83
CA GLU A 109 7.97 -5.32 25.12
C GLU A 109 6.70 -4.50 24.85
N ARG A 110 6.25 -3.74 25.84
CA ARG A 110 5.05 -2.90 25.71
C ARG A 110 5.22 -1.85 24.61
N TRP A 111 6.43 -1.30 24.46
CA TRP A 111 6.76 -0.32 23.42
C TRP A 111 6.69 -0.95 22.03
N GLN A 112 7.42 -2.05 21.82
CA GLN A 112 7.45 -2.72 20.52
C GLN A 112 6.08 -3.22 20.11
N ARG A 113 5.34 -3.83 21.05
CA ARG A 113 3.97 -4.33 20.80
C ARG A 113 2.99 -3.21 20.46
N GLY A 114 3.16 -2.02 21.04
CA GLY A 114 2.35 -0.85 20.70
C GLY A 114 2.54 -0.44 19.24
N TRP A 115 3.79 -0.33 18.79
CA TRP A 115 4.11 0.02 17.40
C TRP A 115 3.78 -1.10 16.40
N GLU A 116 3.92 -2.37 16.78
CA GLU A 116 3.47 -3.50 15.95
C GLU A 116 1.95 -3.45 15.71
N HIS A 117 1.15 -3.16 16.74
CA HIS A 117 -0.29 -2.94 16.57
C HIS A 117 -0.58 -1.70 15.74
N ALA A 118 0.17 -0.62 15.90
CA ALA A 118 0.02 0.58 15.09
C ALA A 118 0.21 0.27 13.60
N ILE A 119 1.27 -0.46 13.22
CA ILE A 119 1.52 -0.93 11.84
C ILE A 119 0.34 -1.75 11.32
N PHE A 120 -0.16 -2.70 12.12
CA PHE A 120 -1.28 -3.53 11.74
C PHE A 120 -2.55 -2.71 11.47
N VAL A 121 -2.94 -1.85 12.43
CA VAL A 121 -4.17 -1.05 12.34
C VAL A 121 -4.08 -0.02 11.22
N SER A 122 -2.97 0.72 11.11
CA SER A 122 -2.80 1.72 10.06
C SER A 122 -2.85 1.08 8.67
N SER A 123 -2.18 -0.05 8.47
CA SER A 123 -2.19 -0.73 7.17
C SER A 123 -3.55 -1.32 6.83
N LEU A 124 -4.28 -1.85 7.82
CA LEU A 124 -5.64 -2.34 7.64
C LEU A 124 -6.60 -1.20 7.25
N VAL A 125 -6.58 -0.11 8.00
CA VAL A 125 -7.46 1.05 7.79
C VAL A 125 -7.20 1.68 6.43
N VAL A 126 -5.94 1.96 6.09
CA VAL A 126 -5.58 2.58 4.80
C VAL A 126 -5.96 1.69 3.63
N SER A 127 -5.78 0.37 3.74
CA SER A 127 -6.21 -0.57 2.70
C SER A 127 -7.72 -0.48 2.43
N VAL A 128 -8.53 -0.40 3.48
CA VAL A 128 -9.99 -0.28 3.33
C VAL A 128 -10.36 1.09 2.74
N LEU A 129 -9.79 2.17 3.28
CA LEU A 129 -10.15 3.53 2.88
C LEU A 129 -9.80 3.82 1.42
N TRP A 130 -8.68 3.32 0.89
CA TRP A 130 -8.36 3.46 -0.53
C TRP A 130 -9.39 2.78 -1.43
N GLY A 131 -9.85 1.58 -1.06
CA GLY A 131 -10.90 0.88 -1.78
C GLY A 131 -12.23 1.64 -1.75
N VAL A 132 -12.62 2.16 -0.58
CA VAL A 132 -13.83 2.99 -0.43
C VAL A 132 -13.73 4.26 -1.28
N ALA A 133 -12.59 4.95 -1.24
CA ALA A 133 -12.39 6.19 -1.98
C ALA A 133 -12.51 5.97 -3.50
N PHE A 134 -11.74 5.05 -4.07
CA PHE A 134 -11.77 4.80 -5.52
C PHE A 134 -13.09 4.18 -5.99
N ALA A 135 -13.76 3.37 -5.16
CA ALA A 135 -15.08 2.87 -5.48
C ALA A 135 -16.11 4.01 -5.65
N ASN A 136 -16.11 4.98 -4.74
CA ASN A 136 -16.97 6.16 -4.85
C ASN A 136 -16.58 7.05 -6.04
N ILE A 137 -15.28 7.26 -6.30
CA ILE A 137 -14.84 8.04 -7.45
C ILE A 137 -15.37 7.43 -8.75
N VAL A 138 -15.23 6.11 -8.92
CA VAL A 138 -15.69 5.42 -10.15
C VAL A 138 -17.22 5.39 -10.26
N ARG A 139 -17.92 5.23 -9.14
CA ARG A 139 -19.39 5.23 -9.10
C ARG A 139 -19.99 6.63 -9.30
N GLY A 140 -19.24 7.67 -8.97
CA GLY A 140 -19.69 9.05 -8.89
C GLY A 140 -20.14 9.45 -7.50
N VAL A 141 -20.01 10.75 -7.21
CA VAL A 141 -20.33 11.37 -5.92
C VAL A 141 -21.19 12.61 -6.12
N PRO A 142 -21.95 13.08 -5.11
CA PRO A 142 -22.79 14.25 -5.24
C PRO A 142 -21.96 15.52 -5.42
N ILE A 143 -21.81 15.96 -6.67
CA ILE A 143 -21.10 17.17 -7.10
C ILE A 143 -22.11 18.10 -7.75
N ASP A 144 -22.11 19.37 -7.35
CA ASP A 144 -22.99 20.41 -7.91
C ASP A 144 -22.42 21.07 -9.18
N ALA A 145 -23.12 22.07 -9.72
CA ALA A 145 -22.75 22.77 -10.95
C ALA A 145 -21.44 23.57 -10.83
N GLU A 146 -21.04 23.91 -9.61
CA GLU A 146 -19.80 24.62 -9.29
C GLU A 146 -18.60 23.67 -9.16
N GLY A 147 -18.82 22.35 -9.26
CA GLY A 147 -17.79 21.34 -9.10
C GLY A 147 -17.50 21.02 -7.64
N GLU A 148 -18.34 21.45 -6.70
CA GLU A 148 -18.14 21.22 -5.27
C GLU A 148 -18.90 19.96 -4.81
N PHE A 149 -18.27 19.23 -3.89
CA PHE A 149 -18.94 18.11 -3.24
C PHE A 149 -19.95 18.62 -2.22
N VAL A 150 -21.22 18.26 -2.40
CA VAL A 150 -22.35 18.70 -1.56
C VAL A 150 -22.98 17.59 -0.73
N GLY A 151 -22.36 16.41 -0.72
CA GLY A 151 -22.80 15.28 0.10
C GLY A 151 -22.25 15.29 1.52
N ASP A 152 -22.56 14.21 2.24
CA ASP A 152 -22.06 13.93 3.58
C ASP A 152 -21.21 12.65 3.61
N VAL A 153 -20.58 12.37 4.76
CA VAL A 153 -19.81 11.13 4.98
C VAL A 153 -20.64 9.88 4.70
N GLY A 154 -21.95 9.93 4.93
CA GLY A 154 -22.86 8.82 4.66
C GLY A 154 -22.90 8.41 3.19
N ASP A 155 -22.78 9.37 2.27
CA ASP A 155 -22.78 9.12 0.82
C ASP A 155 -21.54 8.35 0.38
N LEU A 156 -20.43 8.53 1.10
CA LEU A 156 -19.17 7.80 0.86
C LEU A 156 -19.20 6.37 1.39
N LEU A 157 -20.20 5.99 2.19
CA LEU A 157 -20.34 4.65 2.79
C LEU A 157 -21.40 3.81 2.08
N SER A 158 -21.53 3.98 0.76
CA SER A 158 -22.42 3.16 -0.07
C SER A 158 -22.05 1.67 -0.01
N PRO A 159 -23.00 0.73 -0.21
CA PRO A 159 -22.71 -0.69 -0.22
C PRO A 159 -21.62 -1.08 -1.23
N HIS A 160 -21.64 -0.44 -2.41
CA HIS A 160 -20.62 -0.64 -3.44
C HIS A 160 -19.24 -0.22 -2.95
N ALA A 161 -19.14 0.94 -2.28
CA ALA A 161 -17.89 1.44 -1.73
C ALA A 161 -17.36 0.59 -0.57
N LEU A 162 -18.22 0.11 0.32
CA LEU A 162 -17.84 -0.78 1.41
C LEU A 162 -17.30 -2.12 0.89
N VAL A 163 -17.92 -2.67 -0.15
CA VAL A 163 -17.39 -3.86 -0.84
C VAL A 163 -16.04 -3.54 -1.50
N GLY A 164 -15.90 -2.37 -2.13
CA GLY A 164 -14.63 -1.88 -2.68
C GLY A 164 -13.51 -1.83 -1.62
N GLY A 165 -13.81 -1.33 -0.42
CA GLY A 165 -12.90 -1.34 0.72
C GLY A 165 -12.48 -2.74 1.17
N ALA A 166 -13.44 -3.67 1.30
CA ALA A 166 -13.16 -5.05 1.64
C ALA A 166 -12.34 -5.77 0.56
N VAL A 167 -12.64 -5.51 -0.71
CA VAL A 167 -11.92 -6.02 -1.88
C VAL A 167 -10.49 -5.51 -1.91
N SER A 168 -10.27 -4.22 -1.64
CA SER A 168 -8.94 -3.62 -1.58
C SER A 168 -8.09 -4.23 -0.46
N LEU A 169 -8.67 -4.37 0.74
CA LEU A 169 -8.01 -5.07 1.85
C LEU A 169 -7.63 -6.51 1.49
N ALA A 170 -8.55 -7.26 0.87
CA ALA A 170 -8.29 -8.64 0.46
C ALA A 170 -7.20 -8.73 -0.61
N LEU A 171 -7.23 -7.83 -1.60
CA LEU A 171 -6.27 -7.75 -2.69
C LEU A 171 -4.86 -7.40 -2.17
N PHE A 172 -4.73 -6.38 -1.33
CA PHE A 172 -3.44 -5.99 -0.75
C PHE A 172 -2.91 -7.07 0.20
N THR A 173 -3.77 -7.70 1.00
CA THR A 173 -3.35 -8.82 1.86
C THR A 173 -2.89 -10.03 1.03
N LEU A 174 -3.55 -10.33 -0.10
CA LEU A 174 -3.10 -11.36 -1.05
C LEU A 174 -1.74 -10.99 -1.66
N HIS A 175 -1.58 -9.75 -2.13
CA HIS A 175 -0.35 -9.26 -2.74
C HIS A 175 0.82 -9.32 -1.74
N GLY A 176 0.59 -8.87 -0.51
CA GLY A 176 1.53 -8.97 0.61
C GLY A 176 1.85 -10.42 1.01
N ALA A 177 0.89 -11.34 0.95
CA ALA A 177 1.14 -12.75 1.27
C ALA A 177 2.03 -13.44 0.21
N LEU A 178 1.84 -13.10 -1.06
CA LEU A 178 2.70 -13.56 -2.15
C LEU A 178 4.10 -12.93 -2.08
N PHE A 179 4.19 -11.65 -1.71
CA PHE A 179 5.47 -10.99 -1.42
C PHE A 179 6.19 -11.63 -0.22
N ALA A 180 5.47 -11.89 0.88
CA ALA A 180 6.01 -12.58 2.04
C ALA A 180 6.55 -13.97 1.66
N ALA A 181 5.81 -14.74 0.85
CA ALA A 181 6.28 -16.03 0.35
C ALA A 181 7.54 -15.91 -0.53
N LEU A 182 7.63 -14.87 -1.35
CA LEU A 182 8.79 -14.59 -2.19
C LEU A 182 10.04 -14.20 -1.38
N LYS A 183 9.84 -13.44 -0.30
CA LYS A 183 10.90 -12.78 0.49
C LYS A 183 11.30 -13.51 1.77
N THR A 184 10.57 -14.53 2.20
CA THR A 184 10.86 -15.26 3.44
C THR A 184 11.33 -16.70 3.21
N VAL A 185 11.88 -17.31 4.25
CA VAL A 185 12.28 -18.73 4.29
C VAL A 185 11.64 -19.44 5.49
N GLY A 186 11.68 -20.77 5.49
CA GLY A 186 11.14 -21.59 6.58
C GLY A 186 9.61 -21.57 6.68
N ASP A 187 9.09 -21.67 7.89
CA ASP A 187 7.66 -21.84 8.15
C ASP A 187 6.81 -20.64 7.73
N ILE A 188 7.37 -19.42 7.82
CA ILE A 188 6.69 -18.18 7.40
C ILE A 188 6.31 -18.29 5.92
N ARG A 189 7.25 -18.73 5.07
CA ARG A 189 7.04 -18.93 3.63
C ARG A 189 5.92 -19.94 3.35
N ALA A 190 5.93 -21.08 4.03
CA ALA A 190 4.93 -22.12 3.84
C ALA A 190 3.52 -21.66 4.25
N ARG A 191 3.41 -20.92 5.35
CA ARG A 191 2.12 -20.34 5.79
C ARG A 191 1.65 -19.23 4.87
N ALA A 192 2.55 -18.34 4.45
CA ALA A 192 2.25 -17.25 3.52
C ALA A 192 1.63 -17.78 2.22
N ARG A 193 2.18 -18.87 1.67
CA ARG A 193 1.63 -19.52 0.46
C ARG A 193 0.25 -20.13 0.66
N ARG A 194 0.02 -20.81 1.79
CA ARG A 194 -1.30 -21.38 2.12
C ARG A 194 -2.33 -20.27 2.28
N LEU A 195 -1.96 -19.19 2.96
CA LEU A 195 -2.83 -18.02 3.10
C LEU A 195 -3.10 -17.36 1.74
N ALA A 196 -2.07 -17.14 0.92
CA ALA A 196 -2.23 -16.61 -0.43
C ALA A 196 -3.13 -17.47 -1.32
N GLY A 197 -3.09 -18.81 -1.18
CA GLY A 197 -4.03 -19.69 -1.88
C GLY A 197 -5.48 -19.46 -1.45
N ARG A 198 -5.75 -19.34 -0.14
CA ARG A 198 -7.10 -19.08 0.39
C ARG A 198 -7.60 -17.69 0.01
N LEU A 199 -6.76 -16.66 0.20
CA LEU A 199 -7.07 -15.28 -0.16
C LEU A 199 -7.26 -15.11 -1.67
N GLY A 200 -6.48 -15.80 -2.50
CA GLY A 200 -6.66 -15.77 -3.95
C GLY A 200 -7.97 -16.42 -4.39
N LEU A 201 -8.38 -17.53 -3.78
CA LEU A 201 -9.65 -18.18 -4.11
C LEU A 201 -10.86 -17.34 -3.71
N VAL A 202 -10.89 -16.86 -2.46
CA VAL A 202 -12.06 -16.13 -1.94
C VAL A 202 -11.94 -14.63 -2.24
N GLY A 203 -10.88 -13.98 -1.74
CA GLY A 203 -10.64 -12.56 -1.93
C GLY A 203 -10.44 -12.18 -3.39
N GLY A 204 -9.64 -12.94 -4.14
CA GLY A 204 -9.43 -12.69 -5.56
C GLY A 204 -10.70 -12.86 -6.40
N ALA A 205 -11.52 -13.88 -6.12
CA ALA A 205 -12.79 -14.05 -6.80
C ALA A 205 -13.77 -12.90 -6.48
N LEU A 206 -13.80 -12.45 -5.22
CA LEU A 206 -14.55 -11.26 -4.82
C LEU A 206 -14.05 -10.00 -5.54
N THR A 207 -12.74 -9.84 -5.72
CA THR A 207 -12.16 -8.74 -6.52
C THR A 207 -12.69 -8.77 -7.94
N VAL A 208 -12.61 -9.90 -8.62
CA VAL A 208 -13.10 -10.04 -10.01
C VAL A 208 -14.61 -9.81 -10.10
N GLY A 209 -15.38 -10.36 -9.16
CA GLY A 209 -16.83 -10.16 -9.11
C GLY A 209 -17.21 -8.70 -8.91
N TRP A 210 -16.53 -7.99 -8.00
CA TRP A 210 -16.74 -6.57 -7.78
C TRP A 210 -16.32 -5.72 -8.98
N LEU A 211 -15.21 -6.03 -9.66
CA LEU A 211 -14.84 -5.37 -10.92
C LEU A 211 -15.91 -5.55 -12.00
N GLY A 212 -16.50 -6.75 -12.10
CA GLY A 212 -17.61 -7.01 -13.02
C GLY A 212 -18.86 -6.21 -12.68
N TRP A 213 -19.18 -6.07 -11.39
CA TRP A 213 -20.27 -5.21 -10.93
C TRP A 213 -19.99 -3.73 -11.26
N THR A 214 -18.82 -3.21 -10.94
CA THR A 214 -18.41 -1.84 -11.27
C THR A 214 -18.49 -1.57 -12.77
N LEU A 215 -18.02 -2.49 -13.60
CA LEU A 215 -18.09 -2.34 -15.06
C LEU A 215 -19.53 -2.33 -15.58
N ALA A 216 -20.41 -3.14 -14.98
CA ALA A 216 -21.82 -3.18 -15.34
C ALA A 216 -22.57 -1.90 -14.93
N GLU A 217 -22.23 -1.30 -13.78
CA GLU A 217 -22.80 0.00 -13.37
C GLU A 217 -22.32 1.17 -14.25
N ALA A 218 -21.06 1.12 -14.69
CA ALA A 218 -20.46 2.19 -15.50
C ALA A 218 -20.98 2.23 -16.96
N ASP A 219 -21.80 1.27 -17.39
CA ASP A 219 -22.40 1.15 -18.73
C ASP A 219 -21.40 1.40 -19.89
N THR A 220 -20.17 0.92 -19.73
CA THR A 220 -19.08 1.14 -20.70
C THR A 220 -18.28 -0.14 -20.94
N TRP A 221 -17.84 -0.34 -22.17
CA TRP A 221 -17.01 -1.49 -22.54
C TRP A 221 -15.52 -1.25 -22.31
N ARG A 222 -15.10 -0.01 -22.05
CA ARG A 222 -13.68 0.40 -21.99
C ARG A 222 -12.88 -0.35 -20.92
N GLY A 223 -13.52 -0.71 -19.80
CA GLY A 223 -12.90 -1.50 -18.73
C GLY A 223 -12.88 -3.02 -18.96
N ALA A 224 -13.59 -3.54 -19.97
CA ALA A 224 -13.70 -4.98 -20.21
C ALA A 224 -12.34 -5.68 -20.47
N PRO A 225 -11.39 -5.10 -21.24
CA PRO A 225 -10.06 -5.69 -21.39
C PRO A 225 -9.31 -5.81 -20.06
N ALA A 226 -9.43 -4.80 -19.19
CA ALA A 226 -8.81 -4.84 -17.86
C ALA A 226 -9.44 -5.93 -16.98
N LEU A 227 -10.75 -6.14 -17.04
CA LEU A 227 -11.42 -7.24 -16.35
C LEU A 227 -10.90 -8.61 -16.81
N VAL A 228 -10.73 -8.82 -18.12
CA VAL A 228 -10.15 -10.06 -18.67
C VAL A 228 -8.72 -10.27 -18.15
N VAL A 229 -7.90 -9.22 -18.18
CA VAL A 229 -6.53 -9.28 -17.63
C VAL A 229 -6.55 -9.60 -16.13
N ALA A 230 -7.47 -9.03 -15.35
CA ALA A 230 -7.63 -9.32 -13.93
C ALA A 230 -7.94 -10.80 -13.68
N VAL A 231 -8.87 -11.40 -14.44
CA VAL A 231 -9.20 -12.83 -14.36
C VAL A 231 -7.98 -13.69 -14.66
N LEU A 232 -7.29 -13.42 -15.78
CA LEU A 232 -6.10 -14.17 -16.19
C LEU A 232 -4.96 -14.04 -15.17
N ALA A 233 -4.77 -12.84 -14.63
CA ALA A 233 -3.76 -12.55 -13.62
C ALA A 233 -4.05 -13.29 -12.30
N LEU A 234 -5.32 -13.33 -11.86
CA LEU A 234 -5.72 -14.10 -10.69
C LEU A 234 -5.47 -15.61 -10.87
N VAL A 235 -5.90 -16.16 -12.00
CA VAL A 235 -5.66 -17.57 -12.34
C VAL A 235 -4.16 -17.86 -12.39
N GLY A 236 -3.39 -16.97 -13.03
CA GLY A 236 -1.92 -17.05 -13.07
C GLY A 236 -1.28 -17.05 -11.69
N ALA A 237 -1.73 -16.16 -10.79
CA ALA A 237 -1.23 -16.06 -9.43
C ALA A 237 -1.51 -17.34 -8.62
N LEU A 238 -2.74 -17.84 -8.68
CA LEU A 238 -3.15 -19.09 -8.02
C LEU A 238 -2.37 -20.29 -8.55
N ALA A 239 -2.26 -20.41 -9.87
CA ALA A 239 -1.59 -21.53 -10.52
C ALA A 239 -0.07 -21.50 -10.30
N ALA A 240 0.55 -20.33 -10.25
CA ALA A 240 1.96 -20.17 -9.91
C ALA A 240 2.23 -20.45 -8.42
N ASN A 241 1.35 -19.99 -7.52
CA ASN A 241 1.46 -20.25 -6.09
C ASN A 241 1.32 -21.74 -5.76
N ALA A 242 0.38 -22.44 -6.41
CA ALA A 242 0.20 -23.88 -6.29
C ALA A 242 1.46 -24.65 -6.72
N ARG A 243 2.12 -24.22 -7.79
CA ARG A 243 3.40 -24.80 -8.28
C ARG A 243 4.64 -24.31 -7.52
N GLY A 244 4.48 -23.39 -6.58
CA GLY A 244 5.58 -22.80 -5.82
C GLY A 244 6.53 -21.89 -6.56
N ARG A 245 6.08 -21.33 -7.69
CA ARG A 245 6.80 -20.35 -8.46
C ARG A 245 6.48 -18.94 -7.94
N GLU A 246 6.99 -18.62 -6.76
CA GLU A 246 6.64 -17.40 -6.00
C GLU A 246 6.88 -16.10 -6.78
N GLY A 247 7.94 -16.02 -7.59
CA GLY A 247 8.20 -14.82 -8.41
C GLY A 247 7.10 -14.57 -9.45
N TRP A 248 6.63 -15.64 -10.10
CA TRP A 248 5.52 -15.56 -11.05
C TRP A 248 4.19 -15.30 -10.34
N ALA A 249 3.99 -15.89 -9.17
CA ALA A 249 2.78 -15.65 -8.39
C ALA A 249 2.67 -14.17 -7.95
N PHE A 250 3.77 -13.59 -7.45
CA PHE A 250 3.85 -12.18 -7.11
C PHE A 250 3.64 -11.28 -8.33
N LEU A 251 4.34 -11.54 -9.44
CA LEU A 251 4.16 -10.78 -10.69
C LEU A 251 2.70 -10.82 -11.16
N SER A 252 2.08 -12.00 -11.20
CA SER A 252 0.67 -12.14 -11.58
C SER A 252 -0.27 -11.38 -10.64
N SER A 253 -0.03 -11.40 -9.33
CA SER A 253 -0.82 -10.57 -8.40
C SER A 253 -0.60 -9.07 -8.61
N GLY A 254 0.60 -8.65 -9.00
CA GLY A 254 0.86 -7.27 -9.38
C GLY A 254 0.14 -6.87 -10.67
N VAL A 255 0.07 -7.76 -11.67
CA VAL A 255 -0.75 -7.55 -12.88
C VAL A 255 -2.24 -7.47 -12.52
N LEU A 256 -2.71 -8.24 -11.55
CA LEU A 256 -4.08 -8.12 -11.04
C LEU A 256 -4.33 -6.72 -10.44
N VAL A 257 -3.41 -6.19 -9.64
CA VAL A 257 -3.50 -4.81 -9.12
C VAL A 257 -3.51 -3.78 -10.26
N VAL A 258 -2.61 -3.92 -11.23
CA VAL A 258 -2.57 -3.05 -12.44
C VAL A 258 -3.92 -3.08 -13.16
N ALA A 259 -4.51 -4.26 -13.32
CA ALA A 259 -5.78 -4.44 -14.01
C ALA A 259 -6.96 -3.82 -13.25
N VAL A 260 -6.98 -3.93 -11.92
CA VAL A 260 -7.99 -3.26 -11.07
C VAL A 260 -7.96 -1.75 -11.27
N VAL A 261 -6.78 -1.14 -11.15
CA VAL A 261 -6.62 0.32 -11.30
C VAL A 261 -6.88 0.74 -12.74
N ALA A 262 -6.40 -0.01 -13.73
CA ALA A 262 -6.68 0.26 -15.13
C ALA A 262 -8.18 0.24 -15.43
N LEU A 263 -8.94 -0.70 -14.84
CA LEU A 263 -10.39 -0.73 -14.98
C LEU A 263 -11.03 0.55 -14.44
N TRP A 264 -10.63 1.03 -13.26
CA TRP A 264 -11.14 2.30 -12.72
C TRP A 264 -10.90 3.47 -13.66
N PHE A 265 -9.67 3.66 -14.14
CA PHE A 265 -9.37 4.78 -15.03
C PHE A 265 -9.98 4.64 -16.43
N LEU A 266 -10.11 3.42 -16.96
CA LEU A 266 -10.78 3.18 -18.25
C LEU A 266 -12.29 3.36 -18.18
N THR A 267 -12.90 3.09 -17.03
CA THR A 267 -14.33 3.31 -16.79
C THR A 267 -14.64 4.78 -16.54
N LEU A 268 -13.74 5.50 -15.84
CA LEU A 268 -13.86 6.93 -15.59
C LEU A 268 -13.75 7.78 -16.86
N PHE A 269 -12.77 7.51 -17.73
CA PHE A 269 -12.51 8.36 -18.89
C PHE A 269 -13.76 8.52 -19.78
N PRO A 270 -14.15 9.74 -20.20
CA PRO A 270 -13.39 11.00 -20.14
C PRO A 270 -13.46 11.79 -18.82
N ASP A 271 -14.29 11.34 -17.89
CA ASP A 271 -14.49 11.98 -16.60
C ASP A 271 -13.31 11.69 -15.67
N VAL A 272 -13.04 12.63 -14.77
CA VAL A 272 -12.10 12.47 -13.65
C VAL A 272 -12.84 12.35 -12.33
N MET A 273 -14.00 13.00 -12.20
CA MET A 273 -14.92 12.93 -11.07
C MET A 273 -16.36 12.99 -11.59
N PRO A 274 -17.05 11.85 -11.75
CA PRO A 274 -18.44 11.81 -12.18
C PRO A 274 -19.37 12.36 -11.10
N SER A 275 -20.34 13.19 -11.49
CA SER A 275 -21.40 13.65 -10.59
C SER A 275 -22.54 12.64 -10.54
N SER A 276 -23.00 12.30 -9.34
CA SER A 276 -24.21 11.50 -9.13
C SER A 276 -25.51 12.31 -9.16
N LEU A 277 -25.43 13.65 -9.19
CA LEU A 277 -26.61 14.53 -9.19
C LEU A 277 -27.06 14.84 -10.62
N ASP A 278 -26.12 15.20 -11.49
CA ASP A 278 -26.36 15.45 -12.91
C ASP A 278 -25.09 15.08 -13.71
N PRO A 279 -25.16 14.18 -14.70
CA PRO A 279 -24.02 13.85 -15.56
C PRO A 279 -23.37 15.06 -16.25
N ALA A 280 -24.10 16.17 -16.43
CA ALA A 280 -23.56 17.41 -16.99
C ALA A 280 -22.63 18.18 -16.04
N TRP A 281 -22.62 17.83 -14.75
CA TRP A 281 -21.74 18.41 -13.71
C TRP A 281 -20.51 17.55 -13.42
N SER A 282 -20.32 16.46 -14.16
CA SER A 282 -19.10 15.66 -14.06
C SER A 282 -17.88 16.49 -14.47
N LEU A 283 -16.83 16.44 -13.66
CA LEU A 283 -15.55 17.05 -14.05
C LEU A 283 -14.88 16.18 -15.09
N THR A 284 -14.56 16.76 -16.26
CA THR A 284 -13.89 16.05 -17.36
C THR A 284 -12.40 16.35 -17.41
N ALA A 285 -11.61 15.40 -17.90
CA ALA A 285 -10.17 15.60 -18.07
C ALA A 285 -9.83 16.77 -19.00
N ALA A 286 -10.70 17.13 -19.94
CA ALA A 286 -10.45 18.23 -20.86
C ALA A 286 -10.67 19.60 -20.18
N GLU A 287 -11.70 19.70 -19.35
CA GLU A 287 -12.11 20.96 -18.69
C GLU A 287 -11.24 21.28 -17.48
N THR A 288 -10.85 20.26 -16.71
CA THR A 288 -10.05 20.48 -15.49
C THR A 288 -8.56 20.60 -15.75
N ALA A 289 -8.11 20.47 -17.00
CA ALA A 289 -6.70 20.44 -17.33
C ALA A 289 -6.04 21.82 -17.19
N SER A 290 -4.83 21.82 -16.62
CA SER A 290 -3.94 22.97 -16.65
C SER A 290 -3.63 23.44 -18.07
N SER A 291 -3.15 24.69 -18.18
CA SER A 291 -2.80 25.28 -19.48
C SER A 291 -1.84 24.40 -20.30
N PRO A 292 -1.93 24.40 -21.65
CA PRO A 292 -1.04 23.61 -22.49
C PRO A 292 0.46 23.87 -22.23
N TYR A 293 0.81 25.10 -21.85
CA TYR A 293 2.17 25.47 -21.49
C TYR A 293 2.65 24.72 -20.22
N THR A 294 1.83 24.73 -19.17
CA THR A 294 2.10 23.99 -17.92
C THR A 294 2.27 22.50 -18.19
N LEU A 295 1.33 21.88 -18.90
CA LEU A 295 1.38 20.46 -19.22
C LEU A 295 2.64 20.09 -20.03
N ARG A 296 3.05 20.95 -20.97
CA ARG A 296 4.27 20.75 -21.76
C ARG A 296 5.55 20.78 -20.91
N ILE A 297 5.65 21.72 -19.97
CA ILE A 297 6.80 21.77 -19.04
C ILE A 297 6.84 20.52 -18.20
N MET A 298 5.71 20.17 -17.57
CA MET A 298 5.63 18.98 -16.74
C MET A 298 6.00 17.72 -17.53
N THR A 299 5.59 17.62 -18.80
CA THR A 299 5.91 16.43 -19.63
C THR A 299 7.42 16.28 -19.82
N TRP A 300 8.14 17.36 -20.07
CA TRP A 300 9.60 17.31 -20.16
C TRP A 300 10.24 16.90 -18.83
N CYS A 301 9.77 17.45 -17.71
CA CYS A 301 10.23 17.05 -16.38
C CYS A 301 9.97 15.55 -16.14
N ALA A 302 8.78 15.06 -16.45
CA ALA A 302 8.39 13.66 -16.25
C ALA A 302 9.22 12.71 -17.12
N VAL A 303 9.45 13.03 -18.40
CA VAL A 303 10.26 12.21 -19.32
C VAL A 303 11.71 12.09 -18.86
N LEU A 304 12.27 13.11 -18.21
CA LEU A 304 13.63 13.08 -17.68
C LEU A 304 13.72 12.41 -16.30
N ALA A 305 12.80 12.74 -15.39
CA ALA A 305 12.84 12.25 -14.01
C ALA A 305 12.40 10.79 -13.88
N THR A 306 11.35 10.37 -14.60
CA THR A 306 10.74 9.04 -14.44
C THR A 306 11.75 7.91 -14.72
N PRO A 307 12.52 7.91 -15.83
CA PRO A 307 13.50 6.86 -16.08
C PRO A 307 14.57 6.79 -14.98
N LEU A 308 15.04 7.93 -14.48
CA LEU A 308 16.04 7.99 -13.41
C LEU A 308 15.50 7.37 -12.11
N VAL A 309 14.28 7.74 -11.73
CA VAL A 309 13.60 7.19 -10.54
C VAL A 309 13.40 5.68 -10.69
N LEU A 310 12.93 5.20 -11.86
CA LEU A 310 12.73 3.78 -12.11
C LEU A 310 14.04 2.98 -12.08
N LEU A 311 15.14 3.54 -12.62
CA LEU A 311 16.47 2.91 -12.57
C LEU A 311 16.96 2.78 -11.12
N TYR A 312 16.87 3.86 -10.34
CA TYR A 312 17.27 3.86 -8.94
C TYR A 312 16.40 2.91 -8.09
N GLN A 313 15.09 2.93 -8.30
CA GLN A 313 14.18 2.04 -7.58
C GLN A 313 14.45 0.58 -7.96
N GLY A 314 14.63 0.29 -9.25
CA GLY A 314 14.98 -1.04 -9.75
C GLY A 314 16.30 -1.56 -9.17
N TRP A 315 17.31 -0.70 -9.08
CA TRP A 315 18.57 -0.99 -8.41
C TRP A 315 18.35 -1.32 -6.92
N THR A 316 17.55 -0.53 -6.21
CA THR A 316 17.24 -0.75 -4.79
C THR A 316 16.61 -2.12 -4.56
N TYR A 317 15.59 -2.48 -5.36
CA TYR A 317 14.99 -3.82 -5.29
C TYR A 317 15.98 -4.94 -5.65
N TRP A 318 16.89 -4.70 -6.59
CA TRP A 318 17.93 -5.67 -6.93
C TRP A 318 18.92 -5.89 -5.78
N VAL A 319 19.35 -4.83 -5.09
CA VAL A 319 20.24 -4.90 -3.93
C VAL A 319 19.58 -5.72 -2.82
N PHE A 320 18.31 -5.44 -2.50
CA PHE A 320 17.59 -6.10 -1.41
C PHE A 320 16.86 -7.39 -1.83
N ARG A 321 17.20 -8.03 -2.95
CA ARG A 321 16.46 -9.18 -3.50
C ARG A 321 16.47 -10.45 -2.65
N LYS A 322 17.48 -10.63 -1.78
CA LYS A 322 17.64 -11.87 -0.99
C LYS A 322 16.47 -12.12 -0.03
N ARG A 323 16.30 -13.38 0.37
CA ARG A 323 15.28 -13.79 1.34
C ARG A 323 15.78 -13.62 2.77
N ILE A 324 14.87 -13.36 3.68
CA ILE A 324 15.14 -13.13 5.11
C ILE A 324 14.32 -14.14 5.94
N GLY A 325 14.81 -14.48 7.13
CA GLY A 325 14.22 -15.46 8.04
C GLY A 325 14.66 -15.15 9.46
N THR A 326 14.12 -15.84 10.46
CA THR A 326 14.43 -15.58 11.87
C THR A 326 15.91 -15.80 12.19
N GLN A 327 16.57 -16.74 11.50
CA GLN A 327 18.00 -17.01 11.60
C GLN A 327 18.89 -15.86 11.12
N HIS A 328 18.34 -14.90 10.37
CA HIS A 328 19.07 -13.72 9.89
C HIS A 328 18.89 -12.50 10.82
N LEU A 329 18.08 -12.62 11.89
CA LEU A 329 17.94 -11.56 12.87
C LEU A 329 19.19 -11.51 13.74
N ALA A 330 19.75 -10.31 13.94
CA ALA A 330 20.80 -10.11 14.93
C ALA A 330 20.30 -10.55 16.31
N PRO A 331 21.14 -11.22 17.13
CA PRO A 331 20.81 -11.55 18.51
C PRO A 331 20.29 -10.29 19.22
N ALA A 332 19.21 -10.42 19.99
CA ALA A 332 18.75 -9.30 20.81
C ALA A 332 19.94 -8.86 21.68
N ALA A 333 20.35 -7.60 21.54
CA ALA A 333 21.39 -7.03 22.40
C ALA A 333 20.93 -7.26 23.84
N HIS A 334 21.57 -8.21 24.51
CA HIS A 334 21.34 -8.44 25.93
C HIS A 334 21.67 -7.14 26.63
N GLY A 335 20.81 -6.74 27.57
CA GLY A 335 20.93 -5.47 28.27
C GLY A 335 22.35 -5.22 28.74
N ALA A 336 22.87 -4.04 28.40
CA ALA A 336 24.00 -3.46 29.12
C ALA A 336 23.56 -3.31 30.58
N GLY A 337 23.92 -4.26 31.43
CA GLY A 337 23.51 -4.27 32.84
C GLY A 337 23.63 -5.61 33.57
N ALA A 338 24.45 -6.55 33.10
CA ALA A 338 24.95 -7.61 33.98
C ALA A 338 26.22 -7.08 34.66
N GLU A 339 26.06 -6.57 35.88
CA GLU A 339 27.18 -6.32 36.79
C GLU A 339 28.05 -7.59 36.89
N PRO A 340 29.38 -7.49 36.84
CA PRO A 340 30.22 -8.64 37.11
C PRO A 340 30.02 -9.05 38.58
N ALA A 341 29.70 -10.34 38.75
CA ALA A 341 29.55 -11.00 40.03
C ALA A 341 30.70 -10.63 40.98
N GLY A 342 30.33 -10.26 42.21
CA GLY A 342 31.24 -9.78 43.24
C GLY A 342 32.46 -10.67 43.43
N ALA A 343 33.64 -10.07 43.31
CA ALA A 343 34.86 -10.61 43.88
C ALA A 343 34.73 -10.55 45.40
N GLY A 344 34.94 -11.71 46.04
CA GLY A 344 34.78 -11.91 47.47
C GLY A 344 35.59 -10.93 48.31
N ALA A 345 34.94 -10.44 49.37
CA ALA A 345 35.58 -9.74 50.46
C ALA A 345 36.41 -10.75 51.31
N GLU A 346 37.72 -10.58 51.35
CA GLU A 346 38.58 -11.08 52.43
C GLU A 346 38.56 -10.08 53.59
N PRO A 347 38.35 -10.50 54.85
CA PRO A 347 38.60 -9.64 56.00
C PRO A 347 40.05 -9.82 56.47
N ALA A 348 40.93 -8.86 56.20
CA ALA A 348 42.23 -8.78 56.86
C ALA A 348 42.06 -8.09 58.23
N GLY A 349 42.10 -8.90 59.29
CA GLY A 349 42.08 -8.46 60.67
C GLY A 349 43.30 -7.62 61.07
N ALA A 350 43.05 -6.70 62.00
CA ALA A 350 44.00 -5.77 62.58
C ALA A 350 45.02 -6.45 63.50
N GLY A 351 46.16 -5.79 63.69
CA GLY A 351 47.36 -6.31 64.33
C GLY A 351 47.45 -6.14 65.86
N THR A 352 48.45 -6.82 66.42
CA THR A 352 49.12 -6.61 67.73
C THR A 352 50.48 -7.33 67.58
N GLY A 353 51.67 -6.76 67.80
CA GLY A 353 52.21 -6.11 69.00
C GLY A 353 53.69 -6.54 69.11
N SER A 354 54.58 -5.58 69.37
CA SER A 354 56.05 -5.68 69.41
C SER A 354 56.59 -6.46 70.62
N PRO A 355 57.87 -6.90 70.64
CA PRO A 355 58.61 -7.06 71.89
C PRO A 355 59.81 -6.11 71.96
N ALA A 356 59.76 -5.14 72.87
CA ALA A 356 60.86 -4.61 73.68
C ALA A 356 60.33 -3.48 74.57
#